data_AF-A0A316ER40-F1
#
_entry.id   AF-A0A316ER40-F1
#
_cell.length_a   1.000
_cell.length_b   1.000
_cell.length_c   1.000
_cell.angle_alpha   90.00
_cell.angle_beta   90.00
_cell.angle_gamma   90.00
#
_symmetry.space_group_name_H-M   'P 1'
#
loop_
_entity.id
_entity.type
_entity.pdbx_description
1 polymer ?
#
loop_
_entity_poly.entity_id
_entity_poly.type
_entity_poly.pdbx_seq_one_letter_code
_entity_poly.pdbx_strand_id
1 'polypeptide(L)' 'MTLYIAQFTAKHRIIQVEENSIFMWRQDSGEIDTSMLADKIKRESSVHFFNMVAGKNYKIDLEDITVTIWRAEPFNG' A
#
# COMPACT_ATOMS: atom_id res chain seq x y z
N MET A 1 -19.70 -3.46 7.45
CA MET A 1 -18.56 -3.81 6.58
C MET A 1 -18.73 -3.23 5.17
N THR A 2 -18.12 -2.07 4.94
CA THR A 2 -18.16 -1.29 3.69
C THR A 2 -16.88 -1.56 2.90
N LEU A 3 -16.98 -1.61 1.57
CA LEU A 3 -15.82 -1.72 0.68
C LEU A 3 -15.25 -0.32 0.43
N TYR A 4 -13.94 -0.17 0.54
CA TYR A 4 -13.23 1.07 0.31
C TYR A 4 -12.20 0.89 -0.80
N ILE A 5 -11.83 2.01 -1.41
CA ILE A 5 -10.82 2.10 -2.47
C ILE A 5 -9.85 3.23 -2.12
N ALA A 6 -8.56 2.99 -2.32
CA ALA A 6 -7.53 4.00 -2.14
C ALA A 6 -6.53 4.00 -3.29
N GLN A 7 -6.17 5.20 -3.74
CA GLN A 7 -5.03 5.42 -4.63
C GLN A 7 -3.80 5.70 -3.78
N PHE A 8 -2.70 5.01 -4.08
CA PHE A 8 -1.45 5.18 -3.35
C PHE A 8 -0.23 5.11 -4.28
N THR A 9 0.87 5.67 -3.78
CA THR A 9 2.22 5.46 -4.31
C THR A 9 3.07 4.84 -3.21
N ALA A 10 3.81 3.78 -3.52
CA ALA A 10 4.82 3.22 -2.63
C ALA A 10 6.22 3.36 -3.23
N LYS A 11 7.20 3.70 -2.37
CA LYS A 11 8.60 3.82 -2.73
C LYS A 11 9.44 3.01 -1.78
N HIS A 12 10.38 2.25 -2.31
CA HIS A 12 11.41 1.61 -1.51
C HIS A 12 12.64 2.51 -1.44
N ARG A 13 13.31 2.53 -0.29
CA ARG A 13 14.48 3.39 -0.04
C ARG A 13 15.60 3.26 -1.08
N ILE A 14 15.81 2.04 -1.60
CA ILE A 14 16.97 1.70 -2.47
C ILE A 14 16.55 1.34 -3.89
N ILE A 15 15.35 0.80 -4.08
CA ILE A 15 14.91 0.33 -5.40
C ILE A 15 14.35 1.55 -6.12
N GLN A 16 14.95 1.90 -7.26
CA GLN A 16 14.56 3.05 -8.07
C GLN A 16 13.32 2.77 -8.94
N VAL A 17 12.31 2.13 -8.34
CA VAL A 17 11.02 1.83 -8.96
C VAL A 17 9.93 2.29 -8.00
N GLU A 18 8.88 2.89 -8.53
CA GLU A 18 7.72 3.33 -7.76
C GLU A 18 6.50 2.48 -8.09
N GLU A 19 5.80 2.00 -7.06
CA GLU A 19 4.51 1.34 -7.20
C GLU A 19 3.43 2.43 -7.22
N ASN A 20 2.74 2.62 -8.35
CA ASN A 20 1.55 3.46 -8.43
C ASN A 20 0.35 2.55 -8.63
N SER A 21 -0.53 2.46 -7.63
CA SER A 21 -1.55 1.42 -7.60
C SER A 21 -2.80 1.82 -6.82
N ILE A 22 -3.79 0.93 -6.88
CA ILE A 22 -5.06 1.01 -6.17
C ILE A 22 -5.12 -0.13 -5.15
N PHE A 23 -5.55 0.17 -3.94
CA PHE A 23 -5.79 -0.79 -2.88
C PHE A 23 -7.28 -0.80 -2.50
N MET A 24 -7.89 -1.98 -2.48
CA MET A 24 -9.27 -2.16 -2.05
C MET A 24 -9.31 -2.99 -0.78
N TRP A 25 -10.09 -2.57 0.21
CA TRP A 25 -10.24 -3.29 1.47
C TRP A 25 -11.65 -3.12 2.04
N ARG A 26 -11.99 -3.99 3.00
CA ARG A 26 -13.23 -3.88 3.76
C ARG A 26 -12.92 -3.47 5.20
N GLN A 27 -13.69 -2.55 5.73
CA GLN A 27 -13.69 -2.19 7.16
C GLN A 27 -15.12 -1.89 7.63
N ASP A 28 -15.33 -1.85 8.93
CA ASP A 28 -16.59 -1.31 9.45
C ASP A 28 -16.71 0.17 9.14
N SER A 29 -17.95 0.65 9.03
CA SER A 29 -18.22 2.04 8.68
C SER A 29 -17.58 2.95 9.73
N GLY A 30 -16.81 3.93 9.27
CA GLY A 30 -16.04 4.80 10.15
C GLY A 30 -15.01 5.61 9.36
N GLU A 31 -14.25 6.42 10.08
CA GLU A 31 -13.17 7.21 9.49
C GLU A 31 -12.04 6.30 8.97
N ILE A 32 -11.36 6.79 7.94
CA ILE A 32 -10.21 6.10 7.36
C ILE A 32 -8.96 6.63 8.04
N ASP A 33 -8.36 5.82 8.91
CA ASP A 33 -7.04 6.10 9.44
C ASP A 33 -5.97 5.80 8.37
N THR A 34 -5.41 6.87 7.81
CA THR A 34 -4.41 6.78 6.74
C THR A 34 -3.09 6.16 7.20
N SER A 35 -2.73 6.26 8.49
CA SER A 35 -1.53 5.61 9.02
C SER A 35 -1.73 4.10 9.08
N MET A 36 -2.86 3.65 9.62
CA MET A 36 -3.19 2.21 9.66
C MET A 36 -3.36 1.63 8.25
N LEU A 37 -3.97 2.39 7.34
CA LEU A 37 -4.12 1.99 5.94
C LEU A 37 -2.77 1.90 5.23
N ALA A 38 -1.85 2.83 5.46
CA ALA A 38 -0.51 2.79 4.88
C ALA A 38 0.24 1.53 5.34
N ASP A 39 0.19 1.20 6.64
CA ASP A 39 0.82 -0.01 7.17
C ASP A 39 0.17 -1.29 6.63
N LYS A 40 -1.15 -1.27 6.41
CA LYS A 40 -1.86 -2.37 5.75
C LYS A 40 -1.38 -2.55 4.31
N ILE A 41 -1.30 -1.46 3.54
CA ILE A 41 -0.80 -1.47 2.15
C ILE A 41 0.64 -2.00 2.10
N LYS A 42 1.52 -1.59 3.02
CA LYS A 42 2.89 -2.11 3.11
C LYS A 42 2.91 -3.63 3.24
N ARG A 43 2.12 -4.17 4.18
CA ARG A 43 2.08 -5.60 4.50
C ARG A 43 1.41 -6.45 3.42
N GLU A 44 0.36 -5.95 2.79
CA GLU A 44 -0.51 -6.75 1.91
C GLU A 44 -0.27 -6.51 0.42
N SER A 45 0.41 -5.41 0.03
CA SER A 45 0.69 -5.08 -1.37
C SER A 45 2.17 -4.81 -1.60
N SER A 46 2.69 -3.71 -1.04
CA SER A 46 3.97 -3.14 -1.50
C SER A 46 5.17 -4.04 -1.25
N VAL A 47 5.21 -4.76 -0.12
CA VAL A 47 6.29 -5.71 0.15
C VAL A 47 6.35 -6.81 -0.91
N HIS A 48 5.20 -7.28 -1.39
CA HIS A 48 5.13 -8.32 -2.43
C HIS A 48 5.56 -7.77 -3.79
N PHE A 49 5.13 -6.55 -4.13
CA PHE A 49 5.58 -5.86 -5.34
C PHE A 49 7.11 -5.70 -5.37
N PHE A 50 7.71 -5.13 -4.32
CA PHE A 50 9.15 -4.93 -4.28
C PHE A 50 9.95 -6.23 -4.22
N ASN A 51 9.44 -7.27 -3.55
CA ASN A 51 10.07 -8.60 -3.60
C ASN A 51 10.06 -9.18 -5.02
N MET A 52 8.98 -8.96 -5.79
CA MET A 52 8.89 -9.39 -7.18
C MET A 52 9.89 -8.66 -8.07
N VAL A 53 10.04 -7.34 -7.87
CA VAL A 53 10.96 -6.51 -8.66
C VAL A 53 12.43 -6.76 -8.32
N ALA A 54 12.78 -6.90 -7.04
CA ALA A 54 14.15 -7.10 -6.58
C ALA A 54 14.68 -8.53 -6.80
N GLY A 55 13.78 -9.52 -6.88
CA GLY A 55 14.15 -10.92 -6.96
C GLY A 55 14.90 -11.39 -5.70
N LYS A 56 15.92 -12.25 -5.86
CA LYS A 56 16.72 -12.79 -4.75
C LYS A 56 17.90 -11.91 -4.32
N ASN A 57 18.07 -10.74 -4.96
CA ASN A 57 19.26 -9.92 -4.80
C ASN A 57 19.22 -9.01 -3.57
N TYR A 58 18.02 -8.75 -3.03
CA TYR A 58 17.84 -7.82 -1.93
C TYR A 58 16.72 -8.27 -1.00
N LYS A 59 16.94 -8.18 0.31
CA LYS A 59 15.91 -8.44 1.31
C LYS A 59 15.05 -7.18 1.46
N ILE A 60 13.74 -7.32 1.26
CA ILE A 60 12.80 -6.21 1.40
C ILE A 60 12.23 -6.23 2.81
N ASP A 61 12.50 -5.18 3.59
CA ASP A 61 11.90 -4.95 4.90
C ASP A 61 10.83 -3.85 4.81
N LEU A 62 9.77 -3.97 5.61
CA LEU A 62 8.62 -3.05 5.57
C LEU A 62 9.01 -1.61 5.93
N GLU A 63 10.04 -1.45 6.76
CA GLU A 63 10.57 -0.17 7.22
C GLU A 63 11.24 0.62 6.09
N ASP A 64 11.74 -0.06 5.06
CA ASP A 64 12.33 0.57 3.88
C ASP A 64 11.28 1.02 2.85
N ILE A 65 10.00 0.70 3.08
CA ILE A 65 8.89 1.07 2.21
C ILE A 65 8.14 2.26 2.82
N THR A 66 8.02 3.33 2.03
CA THR A 66 7.17 4.48 2.33
C THR A 66 5.94 4.44 1.43
N VAL A 67 4.75 4.50 2.02
CA VAL A 67 3.46 4.56 1.31
C VAL A 67 2.87 5.95 1.48
N THR A 68 2.47 6.56 0.38
CA THR A 68 1.71 7.82 0.35
C THR A 68 0.33 7.54 -0.22
N ILE A 69 -0.71 7.84 0.55
CA ILE A 69 -2.11 7.67 0.13
C ILE A 69 -2.59 9.02 -0.39
N TRP A 70 -3.03 9.04 -1.65
CA TRP A 70 -3.49 10.27 -2.30
C TRP A 70 -4.98 10.50 -2.11
N ARG A 71 -5.75 9.42 -2.18
CA ARG A 71 -7.21 9.44 -2.03
C ARG A 71 -7.67 8.12 -1.44
N ALA A 72 -8.65 8.18 -0.55
CA ALA A 72 -9.30 7.01 0.03
C ALA A 72 -10.78 7.31 0.24
N GLU A 73 -11.67 6.44 -0.20
CA GLU A 73 -13.11 6.64 -0.12
C GLU A 73 -13.90 5.32 -0.13
N PRO A 74 -15.16 5.30 0.34
CA PRO A 74 -16.06 4.18 0.12
C PRO A 74 -16.22 3.89 -1.37
N PHE A 75 -16.12 2.62 -1.75
CA PHE A 75 -16.33 2.18 -3.12
C PHE A 75 -17.83 1.92 -3.35
N ASN A 76 -18.44 2.73 -4.23
CA ASN A 76 -19.88 2.70 -4.48
C ASN A 76 -20.31 1.91 -5.74
N GLY A 77 -19.37 1.36 -6.51
CA GLY A 77 -19.65 0.67 -7.78
C GLY A 77 -19.65 1.61 -8.97
#